data_AF-A0A455UA75-F1
#
_entry.id   AF-A0A455UA75-F1
#
_cell.length_a   1.000
_cell.length_b   1.000
_cell.length_c   1.000
_cell.angle_alpha   90.00
_cell.angle_beta   90.00
_cell.angle_gamma   90.00
#
_symmetry.space_group_name_H-M   'P 1'
#
loop_
_entity.id
_entity.type
_entity.pdbx_description
1 polymer ?
#
loop_
_entity_poly.entity_id
_entity_poly.type
_entity_poly.pdbx_seq_one_letter_code
_entity_poly.pdbx_strand_id
1 'polypeptide(L)'
;MVFAFALGFGSTVAEPALIAIASRAAEVVAQGGLIVDTSSSQNAFALALRLVVAVSVGTAVVVGVVRIFKGWPLHLIIIAGYVVVLLLTLIAPAEMVGIAYDSGGVTTSTITVPLVTALGVGLASSIKGRSPMLDGFGLIALASVMPIIFVLLFGIIGLHFVPGVAP
;
A
#
# COMPACT_ATOMS: atom_id res chain seq x y z
N MET A 1 5.48 15.86 8.31
CA MET A 1 4.65 15.23 7.25
C MET A 1 5.48 14.78 6.07
N VAL A 2 6.28 15.65 5.43
CA VAL A 2 7.18 15.26 4.33
C VAL A 2 8.11 14.09 4.70
N PHE A 3 8.77 14.17 5.86
CA PHE A 3 9.61 13.08 6.37
C PHE A 3 8.85 11.75 6.52
N ALA A 4 7.63 11.81 7.08
CA ALA A 4 6.79 10.63 7.30
C ALA A 4 6.39 9.97 5.97
N PHE A 5 6.00 10.79 4.99
CA PHE A 5 5.72 10.31 3.62
C PHE A 5 6.96 9.68 2.99
N ALA A 6 8.09 10.40 3.01
CA ALA A 6 9.34 9.95 2.38
C ALA A 6 9.88 8.67 3.02
N LEU A 7 9.74 8.50 4.34
CA LEU A 7 10.10 7.28 5.05
C LEU A 7 9.23 6.11 4.60
N GLY A 8 7.90 6.28 4.61
CA GLY A 8 6.97 5.24 4.15
C GLY A 8 7.24 4.87 2.70
N PHE A 9 7.21 5.86 1.80
CA PHE A 9 7.49 5.69 0.38
C PHE A 9 8.85 5.01 0.13
N GLY A 10 9.92 5.56 0.70
CA GLY A 10 11.29 5.08 0.47
C GLY A 10 11.50 3.66 0.99
N SER A 11 10.98 3.34 2.17
CA SER A 11 11.06 1.98 2.75
C SER A 11 10.36 0.96 1.86
N THR A 12 9.20 1.32 1.29
CA THR A 12 8.43 0.45 0.41
C THR A 12 9.05 0.31 -0.98
N VAL A 13 9.62 1.38 -1.55
CA VAL A 13 10.38 1.28 -2.83
C VAL A 13 11.58 0.34 -2.70
N ALA A 14 12.23 0.35 -1.53
CA ALA A 14 13.38 -0.49 -1.21
C ALA A 14 13.02 -1.94 -0.87
N GLU A 15 11.74 -2.26 -0.66
CA GLU A 15 11.28 -3.56 -0.18
C GLU A 15 11.47 -4.67 -1.26
N PRO A 16 12.35 -5.66 -1.05
CA PRO A 16 12.63 -6.69 -2.05
C PRO A 16 11.41 -7.57 -2.35
N ALA A 17 10.60 -7.85 -1.33
CA ALA A 17 9.39 -8.64 -1.48
C ALA A 17 8.38 -7.96 -2.43
N LEU A 18 8.30 -6.62 -2.40
CA LEU A 18 7.44 -5.87 -3.32
C LEU A 18 7.95 -5.95 -4.77
N ILE A 19 9.27 -5.96 -4.97
CA ILE A 19 9.86 -6.12 -6.30
C ILE A 19 9.45 -7.48 -6.89
N ALA A 20 9.55 -8.55 -6.10
CA ALA A 20 9.20 -9.90 -6.53
C ALA A 20 7.69 -10.07 -6.79
N ILE A 21 6.84 -9.50 -5.92
CA ILE A 21 5.38 -9.52 -6.17
C ILE A 21 5.03 -8.74 -7.41
N ALA A 22 5.64 -7.57 -7.63
CA ALA A 22 5.33 -6.76 -8.80
C ALA A 22 5.69 -7.45 -10.12
N SER A 23 6.80 -8.21 -10.16
CA SER A 23 7.14 -9.02 -11.34
C SER A 23 6.14 -10.15 -11.55
N ARG A 24 5.73 -10.86 -10.49
CA ARG A 24 4.71 -11.93 -10.58
C ARG A 24 3.34 -11.38 -10.97
N ALA A 25 2.96 -10.25 -10.42
CA ALA A 25 1.74 -9.54 -10.75
C ALA A 25 1.70 -9.18 -12.24
N ALA A 26 2.81 -8.70 -12.81
CA ALA A 26 2.91 -8.40 -14.23
C ALA A 26 2.69 -9.64 -15.12
N GLU A 27 3.25 -10.79 -14.74
CA GLU A 27 3.03 -12.06 -15.45
C GLU A 27 1.55 -12.49 -15.39
N VAL A 28 0.93 -12.44 -14.20
CA VAL A 28 -0.47 -12.83 -14.00
C VAL A 28 -1.43 -11.93 -14.76
N VAL A 29 -1.19 -10.61 -14.75
CA VAL A 29 -2.01 -9.61 -15.44
C VAL A 29 -1.84 -9.72 -16.96
N ALA A 30 -0.64 -10.04 -17.46
CA ALA A 30 -0.42 -10.32 -18.88
C ALA A 30 -1.14 -11.59 -19.34
N GLN A 31 -1.06 -12.67 -18.55
CA GLN A 31 -1.79 -13.92 -18.83
C GLN A 31 -3.31 -13.74 -18.77
N GLY A 32 -3.80 -12.87 -17.89
CA GLY A 32 -5.21 -12.47 -17.81
C GLY A 32 -5.67 -11.53 -18.94
N GLY A 33 -4.78 -11.13 -19.85
CA GLY A 33 -5.12 -10.27 -20.99
C GLY A 33 -5.38 -8.80 -20.65
N LEU A 34 -5.09 -8.37 -19.41
CA LEU A 34 -5.23 -6.97 -18.98
C LEU A 34 -4.13 -6.07 -19.57
N ILE A 35 -2.96 -6.65 -19.82
CA ILE A 35 -1.85 -6.00 -20.53
C ILE A 35 -1.33 -6.93 -21.63
N VAL A 36 -0.71 -6.35 -22.65
CA VAL A 36 -0.04 -7.08 -23.72
C VAL A 36 1.13 -7.87 -23.13
N ASP A 37 1.21 -9.15 -23.50
CA ASP A 37 2.26 -10.08 -23.05
C ASP A 37 3.61 -9.79 -23.75
N THR A 38 4.19 -8.64 -23.44
CA THR A 38 5.54 -8.24 -23.85
C THR A 38 6.35 -7.84 -22.64
N SER A 39 7.66 -8.09 -22.69
CA SER A 39 8.57 -7.72 -21.60
C SER A 39 8.55 -6.21 -21.31
N SER A 40 8.25 -5.37 -22.30
CA SER A 40 8.14 -3.92 -22.09
C SER A 40 6.90 -3.54 -21.27
N SER A 41 5.72 -4.07 -21.60
CA SER A 41 4.48 -3.83 -20.86
C SER A 41 4.52 -4.42 -19.45
N GLN A 42 5.07 -5.62 -19.28
CA GLN A 42 5.24 -6.24 -17.97
C GLN A 42 6.16 -5.40 -17.06
N ASN A 43 7.30 -4.92 -17.58
CA ASN A 43 8.20 -4.06 -16.80
C ASN A 43 7.56 -2.72 -16.43
N ALA A 44 6.78 -2.12 -17.34
CA ALA A 44 6.05 -0.89 -17.08
C ALA A 44 4.98 -1.08 -15.99
N PHE A 45 4.20 -2.17 -16.07
CA PHE A 45 3.21 -2.52 -15.06
C PHE A 45 3.86 -2.76 -13.69
N ALA A 46 4.92 -3.57 -13.64
CA ALA A 46 5.63 -3.86 -12.39
C ALA A 46 6.17 -2.58 -11.74
N LEU A 47 6.74 -1.66 -12.53
CA LEU A 47 7.18 -0.36 -12.02
C LEU A 47 6.01 0.48 -11.50
N ALA A 48 4.92 0.58 -12.25
CA ALA A 48 3.74 1.34 -11.87
C ALA A 48 3.14 0.80 -10.56
N LEU A 49 2.97 -0.51 -10.44
CA LEU A 49 2.47 -1.16 -9.23
C LEU A 49 3.36 -0.86 -8.02
N ARG A 50 4.69 -0.95 -8.16
CA ARG A 50 5.63 -0.61 -7.08
C ARG A 50 5.48 0.83 -6.62
N LEU A 51 5.34 1.77 -7.55
CA LEU A 51 5.17 3.19 -7.23
C LEU A 51 3.82 3.46 -6.57
N VAL A 52 2.73 2.84 -7.05
CA VAL A 52 1.40 2.93 -6.45
C VAL A 52 1.43 2.44 -5.00
N VAL A 53 2.02 1.26 -4.76
CA VAL A 53 2.15 0.70 -3.42
C VAL A 53 3.02 1.59 -2.54
N ALA A 54 4.15 2.10 -3.03
CA ALA A 54 4.99 3.02 -2.25
C ALA A 54 4.29 4.34 -1.89
N VAL A 55 3.55 4.94 -2.83
CA VAL A 55 2.75 6.15 -2.56
C VAL A 55 1.67 5.87 -1.53
N SER A 56 1.02 4.69 -1.61
CA SER A 56 0.01 4.29 -0.64
C SER A 56 0.57 4.17 0.78
N VAL A 57 1.76 3.58 0.96
CA VAL A 57 2.39 3.45 2.28
C VAL A 57 2.85 4.82 2.78
N GLY A 58 3.47 5.64 1.93
CA GLY A 58 3.81 7.03 2.29
C GLY A 58 2.58 7.79 2.79
N THR A 59 1.44 7.62 2.11
CA THR A 59 0.16 8.23 2.49
C THR A 59 -0.37 7.65 3.80
N ALA A 60 -0.31 6.33 3.98
CA ALA A 60 -0.71 5.65 5.21
C ALA A 60 0.06 6.14 6.43
N VAL A 61 1.38 6.33 6.27
CA VAL A 61 2.24 6.83 7.34
C VAL A 61 1.89 8.29 7.68
N VAL A 62 1.62 9.14 6.69
CA VAL A 62 1.13 10.50 6.93
C VAL A 62 -0.20 10.50 7.69
N VAL A 63 -1.17 9.71 7.23
CA VAL A 63 -2.48 9.57 7.89
C VAL A 63 -2.32 9.05 9.31
N GLY A 64 -1.44 8.07 9.52
CA GLY A 64 -1.13 7.52 10.84
C GLY A 64 -0.52 8.56 11.79
N VAL A 65 0.42 9.35 11.30
CA VAL A 65 1.01 10.46 12.08
C VAL A 65 -0.06 11.49 12.45
N VAL A 66 -0.89 11.92 11.50
CA VAL A 66 -2.02 12.83 11.77
C VAL A 66 -2.97 12.24 12.79
N ARG A 67 -3.27 10.95 12.68
CA ARG A 67 -4.12 10.21 13.61
C ARG A 67 -3.56 10.19 15.03
N ILE A 68 -2.25 10.01 15.21
CA ILE A 68 -1.60 10.07 16.54
C ILE A 68 -1.73 11.48 17.13
N PHE A 69 -1.51 12.52 16.33
CA PHE A 69 -1.69 13.91 16.80
C PHE A 69 -3.12 14.21 17.22
N LYS A 70 -4.09 13.85 16.36
CA LYS A 70 -5.52 14.11 16.59
C LYS A 70 -6.16 13.16 17.59
N GLY A 71 -5.53 12.02 17.87
CA GLY A 71 -6.06 11.00 18.77
C GLY A 71 -7.26 10.25 18.23
N TRP A 72 -7.39 10.13 16.91
CA TRP A 72 -8.51 9.42 16.33
C TRP A 72 -8.47 7.93 16.69
N PRO A 73 -9.62 7.30 16.99
CA PRO A 73 -9.66 5.88 17.29
C PRO A 73 -9.23 5.05 16.06
N LEU A 74 -8.21 4.21 16.23
CA LEU A 74 -7.66 3.39 15.14
C LEU A 74 -8.74 2.49 14.52
N HIS A 75 -9.54 1.84 15.36
CA HIS A 75 -10.54 0.88 14.91
C HIS A 75 -11.54 1.49 13.92
N LEU A 76 -11.96 2.75 14.08
CA LEU A 76 -12.88 3.39 13.13
C LEU A 76 -12.24 3.57 11.75
N ILE A 77 -10.96 3.95 11.71
CA ILE A 77 -10.25 4.13 10.44
C ILE A 77 -10.04 2.78 9.74
N ILE A 78 -9.70 1.74 10.51
CA ILE A 78 -9.53 0.39 9.96
C ILE A 78 -10.85 -0.18 9.45
N ILE A 79 -11.94 -0.05 10.22
CA ILE A 79 -13.28 -0.49 9.79
C ILE A 79 -13.69 0.26 8.51
N ALA A 80 -13.56 1.58 8.48
CA ALA A 80 -13.87 2.38 7.30
C ALA A 80 -13.00 1.97 6.10
N GLY A 81 -11.70 1.76 6.30
CA GLY A 81 -10.77 1.30 5.27
C GLY A 81 -11.18 -0.05 4.69
N TYR A 82 -11.53 -1.02 5.53
CA TYR A 82 -12.00 -2.32 5.05
C TYR A 82 -13.37 -2.27 4.37
N VAL A 83 -14.29 -1.40 4.80
CA VAL A 83 -15.53 -1.15 4.07
C VAL A 83 -15.21 -0.67 2.64
N VAL A 84 -14.27 0.27 2.49
CA VAL A 84 -13.81 0.72 1.17
C VAL A 84 -13.18 -0.42 0.38
N VAL A 85 -12.30 -1.23 1.00
CA VAL A 85 -11.69 -2.40 0.37
C VAL A 85 -12.75 -3.36 -0.17
N LEU A 86 -13.78 -3.68 0.63
CA LEU A 86 -14.85 -4.59 0.22
C LEU A 86 -15.63 -4.02 -0.97
N LEU A 87 -15.98 -2.74 -0.95
CA LEU A 87 -16.69 -2.09 -2.05
C LEU A 87 -15.84 -2.07 -3.34
N LEU A 88 -14.56 -1.75 -3.23
CA LEU A 88 -13.65 -1.75 -4.37
C LEU A 88 -13.39 -3.16 -4.92
N THR A 89 -13.35 -4.16 -4.05
CA THR A 89 -13.16 -5.58 -4.45
C THR A 89 -14.29 -6.05 -5.37
N LEU A 90 -15.53 -5.55 -5.20
CA LEU A 90 -16.67 -5.92 -6.03
C LEU A 90 -16.58 -5.40 -7.48
N ILE A 91 -15.78 -4.36 -7.72
CA ILE A 91 -15.69 -3.67 -9.02
C ILE A 91 -14.31 -3.83 -9.69
N ALA A 92 -13.29 -4.27 -8.95
CA ALA A 92 -11.95 -4.45 -9.46
C ALA A 92 -11.82 -5.71 -10.35
N PRO A 93 -10.91 -5.71 -11.35
CA PRO A 93 -10.58 -6.91 -12.11
C PRO A 93 -10.12 -8.05 -11.19
N ALA A 94 -10.53 -9.29 -11.47
CA ALA A 94 -10.27 -10.44 -10.59
C ALA A 94 -8.78 -10.68 -10.36
N GLU A 95 -7.96 -10.42 -11.38
CA GLU A 95 -6.50 -10.53 -11.37
C GLU A 95 -5.88 -9.51 -10.40
N MET A 96 -6.46 -8.31 -10.33
CA MET A 96 -5.98 -7.23 -9.46
C MET A 96 -6.37 -7.43 -7.99
N VAL A 97 -7.44 -8.17 -7.71
CA VAL A 97 -7.89 -8.43 -6.34
C VAL A 97 -6.80 -9.18 -5.57
N GLY A 98 -6.32 -10.31 -6.07
CA GLY A 98 -5.26 -11.09 -5.41
C GLY A 98 -4.00 -10.26 -5.18
N ILE A 99 -3.56 -9.52 -6.21
CA ILE A 99 -2.39 -8.64 -6.15
C ILE A 99 -2.56 -7.56 -5.07
N ALA A 100 -3.76 -6.99 -4.91
CA ALA A 100 -4.01 -5.96 -3.92
C ALA A 100 -3.85 -6.48 -2.49
N TYR A 101 -4.42 -7.65 -2.17
CA TYR A 101 -4.31 -8.25 -0.84
C TYR A 101 -2.88 -8.71 -0.53
N ASP A 102 -2.17 -9.29 -1.51
CA ASP A 102 -0.77 -9.67 -1.36
C ASP A 102 0.13 -8.44 -1.16
N SER A 103 -0.15 -7.34 -1.86
CA SER A 103 0.57 -6.08 -1.70
C SER A 103 0.43 -5.52 -0.29
N GLY A 104 -0.77 -5.57 0.31
CA GLY A 104 -1.00 -5.14 1.69
C GLY A 104 -0.29 -5.99 2.75
N GLY A 105 -0.07 -7.29 2.47
CA GLY A 105 0.74 -8.16 3.31
C GLY A 105 2.23 -7.84 3.19
N VAL A 106 2.71 -7.60 1.97
CA VAL A 106 4.14 -7.34 1.72
C VAL A 106 4.62 -5.97 2.18
N THR A 107 3.77 -4.96 2.23
CA THR A 107 4.16 -3.70 2.88
C THR A 107 4.34 -3.84 4.40
N THR A 108 3.99 -5.00 4.97
CA THR A 108 4.27 -5.35 6.37
C THR A 108 5.46 -6.30 6.54
N SER A 109 6.41 -6.31 5.60
CA SER A 109 7.60 -7.16 5.66
C SER A 109 8.85 -6.47 6.22
N THR A 110 10.02 -7.00 5.86
CA THR A 110 11.30 -6.89 6.56
C THR A 110 11.87 -5.48 6.67
N ILE A 111 11.63 -4.59 5.69
CA ILE A 111 12.14 -3.21 5.74
C ILE A 111 11.08 -2.27 6.27
N THR A 112 9.86 -2.34 5.72
CA THR A 112 8.83 -1.32 6.00
C THR A 112 8.36 -1.34 7.46
N VAL A 113 8.17 -2.52 8.07
CA VAL A 113 7.63 -2.60 9.44
C VAL A 113 8.55 -2.02 10.51
N PRO A 114 9.84 -2.40 10.60
CA PRO A 114 10.72 -1.84 11.62
C PRO A 114 10.79 -0.31 11.54
N LEU A 115 10.88 0.26 10.33
CA LEU A 115 10.96 1.71 10.13
C LEU A 115 9.66 2.43 10.53
N VAL A 116 8.51 1.94 10.06
CA VAL A 116 7.21 2.53 10.38
C VAL A 116 6.89 2.40 11.87
N THR A 117 7.24 1.26 12.48
CA THR A 117 7.07 1.02 13.92
C THR A 117 7.96 1.95 14.74
N ALA A 118 9.24 2.10 14.37
CA ALA A 118 10.15 3.00 15.06
C ALA A 118 9.64 4.45 15.03
N LEU A 119 9.12 4.91 13.88
CA LEU A 119 8.48 6.22 13.75
C LEU A 119 7.24 6.33 14.65
N GLY A 120 6.34 5.34 14.60
CA GLY A 120 5.09 5.35 15.35
C GLY A 120 5.28 5.32 16.86
N VAL A 121 6.11 4.39 17.35
CA VAL A 121 6.45 4.24 18.77
C VAL A 121 7.19 5.48 19.27
N GLY A 122 8.15 5.98 18.49
CA GLY A 122 8.90 7.20 18.83
C GLY A 122 7.98 8.42 18.97
N LEU A 123 7.11 8.63 17.98
CA LEU A 123 6.16 9.74 17.99
C LEU A 123 5.15 9.64 19.14
N ALA A 124 4.57 8.46 19.36
CA ALA A 124 3.62 8.24 20.44
C ALA A 124 4.27 8.42 21.83
N SER A 125 5.54 8.04 22.00
CA SER A 125 6.28 8.21 23.26
C SER A 125 6.56 9.67 23.59
N SER A 126 6.68 10.53 22.57
CA SER A 126 6.92 11.97 22.74
C SER A 126 5.65 12.79 23.01
N ILE A 127 4.45 12.20 22.90
CA ILE A 127 3.17 12.91 23.07
C ILE A 127 2.47 12.41 24.34
N LYS A 128 2.25 13.31 25.30
CA LYS A 128 1.54 12.98 26.55
C LYS A 128 0.13 12.43 26.25
N GLY A 129 -0.24 11.35 26.93
CA GLY A 129 -1.55 10.71 26.78
C GLY A 129 -1.68 9.79 25.56
N ARG A 130 -0.59 9.50 24.84
CA ARG A 130 -0.54 8.48 23.79
C ARG A 130 0.10 7.20 24.29
N SER A 131 -0.36 6.08 23.74
CA SER A 131 0.16 4.76 24.06
C SER A 131 1.07 4.30 22.93
N PRO A 132 2.38 4.09 23.16
CA PRO A 132 3.27 3.57 22.12
C PRO A 132 2.79 2.22 21.57
N MET A 133 2.13 1.42 22.39
CA MET A 133 1.59 0.12 21.98
C MET A 133 0.37 0.29 21.06
N LEU A 134 -0.66 1.03 21.47
CA LEU A 134 -1.89 1.17 20.67
C LEU A 134 -1.70 2.14 19.49
N ASP A 135 -1.02 3.25 19.73
CA ASP A 135 -0.87 4.32 18.76
C ASP A 135 0.32 4.11 17.83
N GLY A 136 1.43 3.60 18.36
CA GLY A 136 2.64 3.35 17.58
C GLY A 136 2.50 2.16 16.63
N PHE A 137 2.10 0.98 17.13
CA PHE A 137 1.88 -0.19 16.27
C PHE A 137 0.66 -0.04 15.35
N GLY A 138 -0.29 0.84 15.70
CA GLY A 138 -1.45 1.14 14.86
C GLY A 138 -1.11 1.67 13.47
N LEU A 139 0.09 2.25 13.28
CA LEU A 139 0.60 2.64 11.97
C LEU A 139 0.80 1.46 11.01
N ILE A 140 1.17 0.28 11.52
CA ILE A 140 1.35 -0.93 10.70
C ILE A 140 0.01 -1.32 10.06
N ALA A 141 -1.08 -1.25 10.82
CA ALA A 141 -2.40 -1.57 10.31
C ALA A 141 -2.81 -0.65 9.14
N LEU A 142 -2.50 0.65 9.24
CA LEU A 142 -2.73 1.60 8.14
C LEU A 142 -1.83 1.31 6.93
N ALA A 143 -0.56 0.98 7.17
CA ALA A 143 0.39 0.60 6.13
C ALA A 143 0.03 -0.71 5.41
N SER A 144 -0.87 -1.51 5.98
CA SER A 144 -1.41 -2.73 5.35
C SER A 144 -2.69 -2.47 4.56
N VAL A 145 -3.63 -1.69 5.11
CA VAL A 145 -4.94 -1.44 4.46
C VAL A 145 -4.82 -0.48 3.26
N MET A 146 -3.99 0.56 3.37
CA MET A 146 -3.90 1.59 2.31
C MET A 146 -3.37 1.05 0.97
N PRO A 147 -2.35 0.17 0.92
CA PRO A 147 -1.93 -0.49 -0.32
C PRO A 147 -3.05 -1.27 -1.00
N ILE A 148 -3.88 -1.99 -0.25
CA ILE A 148 -5.01 -2.75 -0.82
C ILE A 148 -5.93 -1.78 -1.57
N ILE A 149 -6.31 -0.67 -0.92
CA ILE A 149 -7.18 0.35 -1.51
C ILE A 149 -6.54 0.92 -2.79
N PHE A 150 -5.27 1.31 -2.73
CA PHE A 150 -4.58 1.96 -3.85
C PHE A 150 -4.38 1.00 -5.04
N VAL A 151 -4.06 -0.28 -4.79
CA VAL A 151 -3.89 -1.28 -5.84
C VAL A 151 -5.24 -1.63 -6.48
N LEU A 152 -6.32 -1.75 -5.69
CA LEU A 152 -7.66 -1.93 -6.25
C LEU A 152 -8.06 -0.73 -7.12
N LEU A 153 -7.84 0.50 -6.65
CA LEU A 153 -8.08 1.72 -7.45
C LEU A 153 -7.24 1.74 -8.73
N PHE A 154 -5.95 1.39 -8.63
CA PHE A 154 -5.09 1.26 -9.80
C PHE A 154 -5.63 0.22 -10.78
N GLY A 155 -6.20 -0.89 -10.29
CA GLY A 155 -6.88 -1.89 -11.09
C GLY A 155 -8.14 -1.39 -11.80
N ILE A 156 -8.88 -0.47 -11.20
CA ILE A 156 -10.16 0.01 -11.76
C ILE A 156 -9.95 1.13 -12.78
N ILE A 157 -9.11 2.12 -12.44
CA ILE A 157 -8.95 3.35 -13.23
C ILE A 157 -7.52 3.56 -13.75
N GLY A 158 -6.53 2.92 -13.14
CA GLY A 158 -5.12 3.18 -13.38
C GLY A 158 -4.51 2.36 -14.51
N LEU A 159 -5.07 1.19 -14.80
CA LEU A 159 -4.54 0.27 -15.81
C LEU A 159 -4.37 0.95 -17.17
N HIS A 160 -5.34 1.74 -17.63
CA HIS A 160 -5.30 2.44 -18.93
C HIS A 160 -4.09 3.37 -19.13
N PHE A 161 -3.41 3.79 -18.06
CA PHE A 161 -2.21 4.63 -18.15
C PHE A 161 -0.92 3.80 -18.35
N VAL A 162 -1.00 2.48 -18.26
CA VAL A 162 0.12 1.58 -18.50
C VAL A 162 0.26 1.33 -20.01
N PRO A 163 1.45 1.53 -20.61
CA PRO A 163 1.67 1.25 -22.02
C PRO A 163 1.39 -0.23 -22.37
N GLY A 164 0.57 -0.44 -23.40
CA GLY A 164 0.20 -1.77 -23.87
C GLY A 164 -0.95 -2.42 -23.09
N VAL A 165 -1.89 -1.63 -22.59
CA VAL A 165 -3.21 -2.15 -22.17
C VAL A 165 -3.94 -2.65 -23.41
N ALA A 166 -4.50 -3.86 -23.33
CA ALA A 166 -5.32 -4.39 -24.42
C ALA A 166 -6.56 -3.48 -24.61
N PRO A 167 -6.98 -3.20 -25.86
CA PRO A 167 -8.16 -2.37 -26.14
C PRO A 167 -9.45 -2.99 -25.61
#